data_AF-A0A533BC20-F1
#
_entry.id   AF-A0A533BC20-F1
#
_cell.length_a   1.000
_cell.length_b   1.000
_cell.length_c   1.000
_cell.angle_alpha   90.00
_cell.angle_beta   90.00
_cell.angle_gamma   90.00
#
_symmetry.space_group_name_H-M   'P 1'
#
loop_
_entity.id
_entity.type
_entity.pdbx_description
1 polymer ?
#
loop_
_entity_poly.entity_id
_entity_poly.type
_entity_poly.pdbx_seq_one_letter_code
_entity_poly.pdbx_strand_id
1 'polypeptide(L)'
;MNLLPLEPDLSTRIEEHYDHEARLFLMLYSLHGNGKVDYVTGRLVQEYARNSYGNPVYQTEAFPLFYWWNHTMWNDPEQDGVNGNERVYRENVEFDISRYKPCAFNSQHC
;
A
#
# COMPACT_ATOMS: atom_id res chain seq x y z
N MET A 1 -14.64 -19.50 2.71
CA MET A 1 -13.99 -18.69 1.66
C MET A 1 -13.69 -17.35 2.30
N ASN A 2 -12.44 -17.06 2.60
CA ASN A 2 -12.07 -15.77 3.19
C ASN A 2 -11.98 -14.77 2.04
N LEU A 3 -13.08 -14.06 1.81
CA LEU A 3 -13.15 -12.96 0.83
C LEU A 3 -12.24 -11.83 1.29
N LEU A 4 -11.50 -11.23 0.35
CA LEU A 4 -10.77 -9.99 0.58
C LEU A 4 -11.77 -8.92 1.06
N PRO A 5 -11.59 -8.32 2.25
CA PRO A 5 -12.47 -7.25 2.68
C PRO A 5 -12.20 -5.97 1.89
N LEU A 6 -13.23 -5.12 1.81
CA LEU A 6 -13.15 -3.79 1.19
C LEU A 6 -12.01 -2.97 1.80
N GLU A 7 -11.56 -1.97 1.04
CA GLU A 7 -10.50 -1.07 1.49
C GLU A 7 -10.89 -0.41 2.82
N PRO A 8 -10.02 -0.47 3.84
CA PRO A 8 -10.31 0.08 5.17
C PRO A 8 -10.42 1.60 5.17
N ASP A 9 -11.13 2.12 6.17
CA ASP A 9 -11.20 3.56 6.41
C ASP A 9 -9.82 4.12 6.80
N LEU A 10 -9.53 5.36 6.37
CA LEU A 10 -8.27 6.05 6.64
C LEU A 10 -7.99 6.22 8.15
N SER A 11 -9.00 6.21 9.01
CA SER A 11 -8.84 6.23 10.47
C SER A 11 -8.15 4.99 11.03
N THR A 12 -8.17 3.87 10.31
CA THR A 12 -7.50 2.62 10.70
C THR A 12 -6.05 2.55 10.20
N ARG A 13 -5.62 3.54 9.41
CA ARG A 13 -4.27 3.63 8.87
C ARG A 13 -3.28 3.98 9.97
N ILE A 14 -2.21 3.21 10.05
CA ILE A 14 -1.13 3.39 11.02
C ILE A 14 0.12 3.99 10.38
N GLU A 15 0.39 3.68 9.12
CA GLU A 15 1.62 4.11 8.44
C GLU A 15 1.42 4.23 6.92
N GLU A 16 2.18 5.15 6.32
CA GLU A 16 2.30 5.32 4.87
C GLU A 16 3.75 5.12 4.48
N HIS A 17 4.00 4.36 3.42
CA HIS A 17 5.34 4.09 2.93
C HIS A 17 5.41 4.25 1.43
N TYR A 18 6.31 5.11 0.96
CA TYR A 18 6.57 5.29 -0.46
C TYR A 18 7.84 4.55 -0.87
N ASP A 19 7.69 3.57 -1.74
CA ASP A 19 8.78 2.91 -2.44
C ASP A 19 9.07 3.64 -3.76
N HIS A 20 10.23 4.30 -3.82
CA HIS A 20 10.65 5.04 -5.00
C HIS A 20 11.10 4.13 -6.15
N GLU A 21 11.70 2.97 -5.86
CA GLU A 21 12.19 2.05 -6.91
C GLU A 21 11.01 1.40 -7.64
N ALA A 22 10.00 0.97 -6.90
CA ALA A 22 8.82 0.35 -7.45
C ALA A 22 7.71 1.35 -7.83
N ARG A 23 7.87 2.64 -7.47
CA ARG A 23 6.83 3.67 -7.55
C ARG A 23 5.52 3.23 -6.89
N LEU A 24 5.63 2.63 -5.71
CA LEU A 24 4.50 2.13 -4.95
C LEU A 24 4.27 2.98 -3.71
N PHE A 25 3.03 3.39 -3.50
CA PHE A 25 2.56 3.99 -2.27
C PHE A 25 1.79 2.95 -1.47
N LEU A 26 2.37 2.53 -0.36
CA LEU A 26 1.81 1.54 0.53
C LEU A 26 1.08 2.25 1.67
N MET A 27 -0.15 1.81 1.95
CA MET A 27 -0.86 2.20 3.16
C MET A 27 -1.04 0.98 4.04
N LEU A 28 -0.58 1.09 5.28
CA LEU A 28 -0.63 0.03 6.28
C LEU A 28 -1.72 0.35 7.28
N TYR A 29 -2.61 -0.62 7.51
CA TYR A 29 -3.77 -0.47 8.38
C TYR A 29 -3.72 -1.49 9.52
N SER A 30 -4.34 -1.10 10.64
CA SER A 30 -4.56 -1.93 11.82
C SER A 30 -6.07 -1.98 12.08
N LEU A 31 -6.77 -2.88 11.41
CA LEU A 31 -8.22 -3.08 11.54
C LEU A 31 -8.64 -3.43 12.97
N HIS A 32 -7.81 -4.17 13.70
CA HIS A 32 -8.06 -4.49 15.11
C HIS A 32 -7.74 -3.35 16.09
N GLY A 33 -7.22 -2.22 15.62
CA GLY A 33 -6.84 -1.08 16.46
C GLY A 33 -5.75 -1.38 17.50
N ASN A 34 -4.98 -2.46 17.31
CA ASN A 34 -3.91 -2.88 18.23
C ASN A 34 -2.53 -2.34 17.84
N GLY A 35 -2.47 -1.51 16.79
CA GLY A 35 -1.23 -0.94 16.24
C GLY A 35 -0.40 -1.93 15.42
N LYS A 36 -0.92 -3.13 15.12
CA LYS A 36 -0.27 -4.10 14.25
C LYS A 36 -0.89 -4.07 12.87
N VAL A 37 -0.03 -4.15 11.86
CA VAL A 37 -0.44 -4.22 10.46
C VAL A 37 -1.18 -5.53 10.21
N ASP A 38 -2.43 -5.46 9.78
CA ASP A 38 -3.24 -6.62 9.40
C ASP A 38 -3.88 -6.49 8.01
N TYR A 39 -3.77 -5.30 7.41
CA TYR A 39 -4.18 -5.03 6.04
C TYR A 39 -3.22 -4.02 5.41
N VAL A 40 -2.84 -4.25 4.16
CA VAL A 40 -1.99 -3.33 3.39
C VAL A 40 -2.54 -3.14 1.99
N THR A 41 -2.54 -1.91 1.49
CA THR A 41 -2.79 -1.59 0.08
C THR A 41 -1.51 -1.07 -0.55
N GLY A 42 -1.29 -1.39 -1.82
CA GLY A 42 -0.21 -0.79 -2.62
C GLY A 42 -0.76 -0.15 -3.88
N ARG A 43 -0.63 1.17 -4.00
CA ARG A 43 -1.07 1.96 -5.16
C ARG A 43 0.13 2.38 -6.00
N LEU A 44 -0.05 2.40 -7.32
CA LEU A 44 0.96 2.98 -8.20
C LEU A 44 0.99 4.51 -8.06
N VAL A 45 2.20 5.07 -8.05
CA VAL A 45 2.42 6.52 -8.09
C VAL A 45 2.67 6.95 -9.53
N GLN A 46 1.79 7.79 -10.06
CA GLN A 46 1.90 8.37 -11.39
C GLN A 46 2.93 9.51 -11.41
N GLU A 47 2.78 10.44 -10.48
CA GLU A 47 3.65 11.61 -10.35
C GLU A 47 4.11 11.80 -8.91
N TYR A 48 5.38 12.18 -8.75
CA TYR A 48 5.90 12.69 -7.50
C TYR A 48 6.28 14.15 -7.69
N ALA A 49 5.81 15.01 -6.79
CA ALA A 49 6.11 16.43 -6.81
C ALA A 49 6.49 16.91 -5.40
N ARG A 50 7.04 18.12 -5.32
CA ARG A 50 7.16 18.84 -4.05
C ARG A 50 6.21 20.01 -4.07
N ASN A 51 5.45 20.19 -3.00
CA ASN A 51 4.63 21.39 -2.86
C ASN A 51 5.51 22.62 -2.56
N SER A 52 4.88 23.79 -2.50
CA SER A 52 5.56 25.07 -2.22
C SER A 52 6.30 25.13 -0.87
N TYR A 53 6.02 24.19 0.04
CA TYR A 53 6.67 24.06 1.35
C TYR A 53 7.79 23.00 1.35
N GLY A 54 8.07 22.38 0.20
CA GLY A 54 9.08 21.34 0.06
C GLY A 54 8.60 19.94 0.47
N ASN A 55 7.34 19.79 0.88
CA ASN A 55 6.78 18.49 1.26
C ASN A 55 6.51 17.63 0.02
N PRO A 56 6.84 16.33 0.06
CA PRO A 56 6.52 15.43 -1.04
C PRO A 56 5.00 15.29 -1.18
N VAL A 57 4.54 15.33 -2.43
CA VAL A 57 3.17 15.05 -2.83
C VAL A 57 3.22 13.92 -3.84
N TYR A 58 2.53 12.83 -3.52
CA TYR A 58 2.43 11.66 -4.39
C TYR A 58 1.04 11.64 -5.02
N GLN A 59 0.99 11.69 -6.35
CA GLN A 59 -0.25 11.42 -7.08
C GLN A 59 -0.33 9.93 -7.33
N THR A 60 -1.24 9.26 -6.61
CA THR A 60 -1.48 7.82 -6.73
C THR A 60 -2.66 7.54 -7.65
N GLU A 61 -2.68 6.34 -8.21
CA GLU A 61 -3.89 5.78 -8.81
C GLU A 61 -5.07 5.75 -7.83
N ALA A 62 -6.28 5.80 -8.39
CA ALA A 62 -7.53 5.81 -7.63
C ALA A 62 -7.74 4.50 -6.87
N PHE A 63 -7.23 3.39 -7.38
CA PHE A 63 -7.37 2.06 -6.79
C PHE A 63 -5.99 1.39 -6.60
N PRO A 64 -5.84 0.57 -5.55
CA PRO A 64 -4.66 -0.26 -5.32
C PRO A 64 -4.38 -1.24 -6.47
N LEU A 65 -3.10 -1.47 -6.73
CA LEU A 65 -2.62 -2.55 -7.60
C LEU A 65 -2.70 -3.91 -6.87
N PHE A 66 -2.45 -3.91 -5.56
CA PHE A 66 -2.49 -5.12 -4.77
C PHE A 66 -2.94 -4.84 -3.34
N TYR A 67 -3.39 -5.92 -2.70
CA TYR A 67 -3.81 -5.98 -1.31
C TYR A 67 -3.05 -7.08 -0.59
N TRP A 68 -2.68 -6.85 0.65
CA TRP A 68 -2.24 -7.90 1.54
C TRP A 68 -3.18 -7.96 2.74
N TRP A 69 -3.78 -9.12 2.95
CA TRP A 69 -4.70 -9.35 4.06
C TRP A 69 -4.65 -10.81 4.48
N ASN A 70 -4.68 -11.04 5.80
CA ASN A 70 -4.69 -12.39 6.39
C ASN A 70 -3.61 -13.30 5.79
N HIS A 71 -2.37 -12.80 5.74
CA HIS A 71 -1.20 -13.49 5.16
C HIS A 71 -1.35 -13.90 3.69
N THR A 72 -2.27 -13.26 2.96
CA THR A 72 -2.51 -13.51 1.55
C THR A 72 -2.34 -12.22 0.76
N MET A 73 -1.54 -12.30 -0.30
CA MET A 73 -1.35 -11.23 -1.25
C MET A 73 -2.30 -11.43 -2.43
N TRP A 74 -3.11 -10.42 -2.70
CA TRP A 74 -4.10 -10.35 -3.75
C TRP A 74 -3.67 -9.29 -4.75
N ASN A 75 -3.75 -9.62 -6.03
CA ASN A 75 -3.51 -8.69 -7.11
C ASN A 75 -4.86 -8.26 -7.69
N ASP A 76 -5.04 -6.96 -7.88
CA ASP A 76 -6.16 -6.40 -8.61
C ASP A 76 -5.68 -6.08 -10.04
N PRO A 77 -5.99 -6.96 -11.01
CA PRO A 77 -5.54 -6.77 -12.38
C PRO A 77 -6.30 -5.66 -13.12
N GLU A 78 -7.50 -5.29 -12.67
CA GLU A 78 -8.34 -4.27 -13.29
C GLU A 78 -8.19 -2.90 -12.61
N GLN A 79 -7.57 -2.87 -11.42
CA GLN A 79 -7.38 -1.68 -10.60
C GLN A 79 -8.69 -0.93 -10.43
N ASP A 80 -9.74 -1.66 -10.07
CA ASP A 80 -11.09 -1.14 -9.86
C ASP A 80 -11.58 -1.35 -8.42
N GLY A 81 -10.68 -1.78 -7.54
CA GLY A 81 -10.94 -1.94 -6.13
C GLY A 81 -11.43 -3.34 -5.78
N VAL A 82 -11.77 -3.55 -4.51
CA VAL A 82 -12.27 -4.85 -4.04
C VAL A 82 -13.71 -5.07 -4.52
N ASN A 83 -13.88 -5.84 -5.59
CA ASN A 83 -15.18 -6.18 -6.18
C ASN A 83 -15.37 -7.70 -6.41
N GLY A 84 -14.33 -8.50 -6.14
CA GLY A 84 -14.35 -9.96 -6.27
C GLY A 84 -13.71 -10.48 -7.56
N ASN A 85 -13.16 -9.62 -8.42
CA ASN A 85 -12.32 -10.02 -9.55
C ASN A 85 -10.85 -10.23 -9.14
N GLU A 86 -10.48 -9.84 -7.91
CA GLU A 86 -9.11 -9.90 -7.41
C GLU A 86 -8.59 -11.34 -7.34
N ARG A 87 -7.31 -11.50 -7.68
CA ARG A 87 -6.68 -12.81 -7.79
C ARG A 87 -5.69 -13.00 -6.67
N VAL A 88 -5.72 -14.17 -6.03
CA VAL A 88 -4.66 -14.55 -5.10
C VAL A 88 -3.35 -14.66 -5.87
N TYR A 89 -2.40 -13.79 -5.55
CA TYR A 89 -1.04 -13.85 -6.08
C TYR A 89 -0.21 -14.84 -5.27
N ARG A 90 -0.29 -14.78 -3.93
CA ARG A 90 0.47 -15.66 -3.04
C ARG A 90 -0.15 -15.78 -1.66
N GLU A 91 -0.27 -17.00 -1.15
CA GLU A 91 -0.74 -17.30 0.21
C GLU A 91 0.43 -17.54 1.17
N ASN A 92 0.16 -17.47 2.48
CA ASN A 92 1.12 -17.68 3.57
C ASN A 92 2.36 -16.78 3.47
N VAL A 93 2.12 -15.50 3.19
CA VAL A 93 3.15 -14.47 3.10
C VAL A 93 3.03 -13.54 4.30
N GLU A 94 4.10 -13.41 5.07
CA GLU A 94 4.25 -12.33 6.04
C GLU A 94 4.52 -11.02 5.30
N PHE A 95 3.84 -9.95 5.71
CA PHE A 95 4.15 -8.63 5.18
C PHE A 95 5.44 -8.11 5.82
N ASP A 96 6.41 -7.78 4.97
CA ASP A 96 7.72 -7.32 5.37
C ASP A 96 7.98 -5.94 4.74
N ILE A 97 7.72 -4.88 5.52
CA ILE A 97 7.92 -3.50 5.08
C ILE A 97 9.39 -3.22 4.71
N SER A 98 10.35 -3.94 5.29
CA SER A 98 11.78 -3.71 5.06
C SER A 98 12.21 -4.01 3.61
N ARG A 99 11.37 -4.74 2.86
CA ARG A 99 11.58 -5.01 1.43
C ARG A 99 11.34 -3.79 0.55
N TYR A 100 10.55 -2.85 1.03
CA TYR A 100 10.19 -1.65 0.30
C TYR A 100 11.15 -0.55 0.67
N LYS A 101 11.80 0.08 -0.32
CA LYS A 101 12.87 1.03 -0.05
C LYS A 101 12.30 2.44 0.12
N PRO A 102 12.26 2.98 1.34
CA PRO A 102 11.86 4.37 1.51
C PRO A 102 12.90 5.27 0.86
N CYS A 103 12.46 6.37 0.23
CA CYS A 103 13.39 7.44 -0.09
C CYS A 103 13.81 8.09 1.23
N ALA A 104 14.94 7.66 1.81
CA ALA A 104 15.46 8.22 3.04
C ALA A 104 15.87 9.67 2.78
N PHE A 105 15.04 10.62 3.23
CA PHE A 105 15.32 12.05 3.21
C PHE A 105 16.45 12.38 4.20
N ASN A 106 17.69 11.99 3.85
CA ASN A 106 18.92 12.34 4.55
C ASN A 106 20.09 12.32 3.54
N SER A 107 20.00 13.19 2.53
CA SER A 107 21.11 13.56 1.63
C SER A 107 21.68 12.46 0.72
N GLN A 108 20.97 11.36 0.50
CA GLN A 108 21.24 10.47 -0.65
C GLN A 108 20.19 10.70 -1.74
N HIS A 109 20.67 10.85 -2.97
CA HIS A 109 19.82 10.92 -4.15
C HIS A 109 19.06 9.60 -4.29
N CYS A 110 17.73 9.72 -4.26
CA CYS A 110 16.88 9.02 -5.21
C CYS A 110 17.06 9.73 -6.58
#